data_AF-A0A2G5VP06-F1
#
_entry.id   AF-A0A2G5VP06-F1
#
_cell.length_a   1.000
_cell.length_b   1.000
_cell.length_c   1.000
_cell.angle_alpha   90.00
_cell.angle_beta   90.00
_cell.angle_gamma   90.00
#
_symmetry.space_group_name_H-M   'P 1'
#
loop_
_entity.id
_entity.type
_entity.pdbx_description
1 polymer ?
#
loop_
_entity_poly.entity_id
_entity_poly.type
_entity_poly.pdbx_seq_one_letter_code
_entity_poly.pdbx_strand_id
1 'polypeptide(L)'
;MECVDTKIKVSTIDYYHRDGFMNVFCGQLPNKLNENRKYFEDPSLPVPPVYLAKKFPDSGAGELYMESLLKYIRQNPWTLNRKPQFVTTRQLLSFIAAEGSKLIKVSAIRMNGIIYLFKTNDDTYSLHSSNFSENYRHFMTKSSENEEFQADGIVRKGVFTAEIPKDQNEGGSWKVLYSGVVPAIDDNMRHYEMKVYNFGLRDGIWKRQSCKNFWQAVFSDSHSIIVGTREDKHLKAIRLLPRSEIPPTAAEAARNRIPMISDTDPDPKNPIWKVEDGEMKLQAFFHLVAGKLTNDGDEYVFFKPSGHIHWNTEQRTDPFLMEILTLYGPTPLNSEFFPEDPRMADMSQHFLFDEIQTLPNSKIYFNVPFNRSCFVRMTNVSMDSIAFKIASNHPDIKILPESGNLRPHEFTMVEVKIDEFSTNYIPSQIKIEWTDWIEGKSIDEILEANGLFRKKNIFVEFNQ
;
A
#
# COMPACT_ATOMS: atom_id res chain seq x y z
N MET A 1 -37.15 -4.37 -5.96
CA MET A 1 -35.74 -4.65 -6.28
C MET A 1 -35.08 -4.97 -4.95
N GLU A 2 -34.78 -6.25 -4.70
CA GLU A 2 -34.10 -6.64 -3.46
C GLU A 2 -32.72 -5.98 -3.43
N CYS A 3 -32.36 -5.40 -2.28
CA CYS A 3 -31.09 -4.73 -2.07
C CYS A 3 -29.97 -5.76 -2.24
N VAL A 4 -29.13 -5.60 -3.26
CA VAL A 4 -27.97 -6.48 -3.50
C VAL A 4 -26.85 -6.05 -2.54
N ASP A 5 -27.01 -6.40 -1.26
CA ASP A 5 -25.96 -6.21 -0.27
C ASP A 5 -25.19 -7.52 -0.06
N THR A 6 -23.90 -7.40 0.25
CA THR A 6 -23.04 -8.57 0.48
C THR A 6 -23.40 -9.26 1.79
N LYS A 7 -23.14 -10.56 1.86
CA LYS A 7 -23.21 -11.37 3.09
C LYS A 7 -22.00 -11.15 4.01
N ILE A 8 -20.97 -10.45 3.52
CA ILE A 8 -19.77 -10.11 4.30
C ILE A 8 -20.12 -9.03 5.31
N LYS A 9 -19.89 -9.33 6.59
CA LYS A 9 -20.08 -8.35 7.67
C LYS A 9 -18.76 -7.67 7.96
N VAL A 10 -18.74 -6.34 7.87
CA VAL A 10 -17.58 -5.52 8.21
C VAL A 10 -17.88 -4.73 9.48
N SER A 11 -16.87 -4.52 10.30
CA SER A 11 -16.95 -3.64 11.45
C SER A 11 -15.65 -2.87 11.60
N THR A 12 -15.76 -1.57 11.84
CA THR A 12 -14.63 -0.73 12.23
C THR A 12 -14.35 -0.91 13.71
N ILE A 13 -13.10 -1.23 14.07
CA ILE A 13 -12.70 -1.50 15.47
C ILE A 13 -11.77 -0.44 16.06
N ASP A 14 -11.03 0.30 15.23
CA ASP A 14 -10.18 1.42 15.65
C ASP A 14 -9.72 2.25 14.44
N TYR A 15 -8.95 3.30 14.70
CA TYR A 15 -8.29 4.15 13.72
C TYR A 15 -6.83 4.40 14.09
N TYR A 16 -6.01 4.57 13.07
CA TYR A 16 -4.65 5.07 13.24
C TYR A 16 -4.22 5.90 12.04
N HIS A 17 -3.27 6.78 12.27
CA HIS A 17 -2.63 7.58 11.24
C HIS A 17 -1.22 7.07 11.00
N ARG A 18 -0.73 7.24 9.78
CA ARG A 18 0.68 7.00 9.45
C ARG A 18 1.29 8.15 8.68
N ASP A 19 2.54 8.47 8.94
CA ASP A 19 3.30 9.45 8.14
C ASP A 19 3.97 8.80 6.92
N GLY A 20 4.71 9.58 6.13
CA GLY A 20 5.49 9.09 4.99
C GLY A 20 6.61 8.11 5.36
N PHE A 21 6.98 8.02 6.64
CA PHE A 21 7.99 7.10 7.19
C PHE A 21 7.37 5.84 7.81
N MET A 22 6.05 5.66 7.64
CA MET A 22 5.27 4.58 8.24
C MET A 22 5.32 4.58 9.77
N ASN A 23 5.56 5.72 10.43
CA ASN A 23 5.33 5.84 11.87
C ASN A 23 3.83 5.85 12.13
N VAL A 24 3.40 5.16 13.17
CA VAL A 24 1.98 4.98 13.50
C VAL A 24 1.61 5.84 14.70
N PHE A 25 0.52 6.59 14.56
CA PHE A 25 -0.09 7.41 15.60
C PHE A 25 -1.52 6.89 15.86
N CYS A 26 -1.75 6.37 17.06
CA CYS A 26 -3.04 5.81 17.47
C CYS A 26 -3.92 6.87 18.14
N GLY A 27 -5.24 6.61 18.23
CA GLY A 27 -6.19 7.45 18.96
C GLY A 27 -6.63 8.72 18.24
N GLN A 28 -6.24 8.90 16.98
CA GLN A 28 -6.72 9.99 16.13
C GLN A 28 -7.77 9.49 15.15
N LEU A 29 -8.82 10.29 14.97
CA LEU A 29 -9.90 10.00 14.03
C LEU A 29 -9.57 10.52 12.62
N PRO A 30 -10.11 9.88 11.56
CA PRO A 30 -10.11 10.45 10.23
C PRO A 30 -10.75 11.84 10.19
N ASN A 31 -10.43 12.61 9.15
CA ASN A 31 -11.01 13.94 9.02
C ASN A 31 -12.54 13.88 8.91
N LYS A 32 -13.21 14.85 9.51
CA LYS A 32 -14.66 14.99 9.39
C LYS A 32 -15.04 15.67 8.08
N LEU A 33 -16.20 15.31 7.53
CA LEU A 33 -16.83 16.09 6.47
C LEU A 33 -17.14 17.49 6.97
N ASN A 34 -16.79 18.50 6.18
CA ASN A 34 -17.12 19.89 6.47
C ASN A 34 -18.45 20.29 5.80
N GLU A 35 -18.78 21.58 5.90
CA GLU A 35 -20.01 22.16 5.35
C GLU A 35 -20.15 22.03 3.83
N ASN A 36 -19.08 21.67 3.09
CA ASN A 36 -19.16 21.39 1.66
C ASN A 36 -19.98 20.12 1.34
N ARG A 37 -20.41 19.36 2.36
CA ARG A 37 -21.46 18.33 2.20
C ARG A 37 -22.73 18.86 1.53
N LYS A 38 -23.04 20.16 1.70
CA LYS A 38 -24.16 20.84 1.06
C LYS A 38 -24.22 20.63 -0.46
N TYR A 39 -23.08 20.46 -1.13
CA TYR A 39 -23.04 20.28 -2.59
C TYR A 39 -23.50 18.89 -3.07
N PHE A 40 -23.50 17.88 -2.20
CA PHE A 40 -24.10 16.58 -2.53
C PHE A 40 -25.46 16.36 -1.88
N GLU A 41 -25.79 17.14 -0.85
CA GLU A 41 -27.12 17.16 -0.23
C GLU A 41 -28.12 17.96 -1.09
N ASP A 42 -27.65 19.05 -1.68
CA ASP A 42 -28.37 19.81 -2.69
C ASP A 42 -27.52 19.94 -3.96
N PRO A 43 -27.65 19.00 -4.92
CA PRO A 43 -26.93 19.02 -6.18
C PRO A 43 -27.28 20.20 -7.11
N SER A 44 -28.29 21.01 -6.76
CA SER A 44 -28.63 22.23 -7.53
C SER A 44 -27.68 23.39 -7.21
N LEU A 45 -26.97 23.33 -6.09
CA LEU A 45 -26.01 24.35 -5.70
C LEU A 45 -24.79 24.35 -6.62
N PRO A 46 -24.35 25.53 -7.12
CA PRO A 46 -23.14 25.61 -7.92
C PRO A 46 -21.91 25.32 -7.05
N VAL A 47 -21.11 24.34 -7.47
CA VAL A 47 -19.82 24.06 -6.84
C VAL A 47 -18.87 25.24 -7.10
N PRO A 48 -18.17 25.76 -6.08
CA PRO A 48 -17.24 26.86 -6.26
C PRO A 48 -16.09 26.47 -7.18
N PRO A 49 -15.39 27.43 -7.80
CA PRO A 49 -14.25 27.14 -8.64
C PRO A 49 -13.10 26.55 -7.80
N VAL A 50 -12.96 25.22 -7.84
CA VAL A 50 -11.90 24.48 -7.13
C VAL A 50 -10.93 23.89 -8.15
N TYR A 51 -9.67 24.33 -8.10
CA TYR A 51 -8.58 23.78 -8.89
C TYR A 51 -7.96 22.56 -8.19
N LEU A 52 -8.03 21.39 -8.81
CA LEU A 52 -7.62 20.11 -8.23
C LEU A 52 -6.21 19.66 -8.67
N ALA A 53 -5.63 20.25 -9.72
CA ALA A 53 -4.33 19.84 -10.27
C ALA A 53 -3.14 20.52 -9.60
N LYS A 54 -3.11 20.55 -8.26
CA LYS A 54 -1.92 20.97 -7.52
C LYS A 54 -0.96 19.78 -7.37
N LYS A 55 0.33 20.01 -7.64
CA LYS A 55 1.38 19.00 -7.47
C LYS A 55 1.91 19.07 -6.04
N PHE A 56 2.00 17.92 -5.41
CA PHE A 56 2.61 17.78 -4.09
C PHE A 56 3.58 16.59 -4.11
N PRO A 57 4.60 16.59 -3.23
CA PRO A 57 5.36 15.38 -2.95
C PRO A 57 4.37 14.26 -2.67
N ASP A 58 4.61 13.11 -3.28
CA ASP A 58 3.82 11.93 -2.99
C ASP A 58 3.89 11.64 -1.49
N SER A 59 2.74 11.40 -0.86
CA SER A 59 2.63 11.09 0.59
C SER A 59 3.20 9.71 0.97
N GLY A 60 4.10 9.17 0.15
CA GLY A 60 4.54 7.78 0.14
C GLY A 60 3.44 6.87 -0.40
N ALA A 61 3.33 6.78 -1.73
CA ALA A 61 2.40 5.88 -2.42
C ALA A 61 2.64 4.42 -2.04
N GLY A 62 1.57 3.77 -1.58
CA GLY A 62 1.52 2.32 -1.40
C GLY A 62 2.28 1.80 -0.18
N GLU A 63 1.64 0.91 0.57
CA GLU A 63 2.34 0.00 1.47
C GLU A 63 2.61 -1.28 0.68
N LEU A 64 3.87 -1.71 0.64
CA LEU A 64 4.25 -2.96 -0.02
C LEU A 64 3.94 -4.14 0.90
N TYR A 65 4.25 -4.00 2.19
CA TYR A 65 4.17 -5.09 3.15
C TYR A 65 3.29 -4.77 4.36
N MET A 66 2.27 -3.93 4.18
CA MET A 66 1.32 -3.54 5.24
C MET A 66 2.02 -3.05 6.53
N GLU A 67 3.15 -2.36 6.36
CA GLU A 67 4.11 -1.99 7.41
C GLU A 67 3.44 -1.21 8.54
N SER A 68 2.55 -0.27 8.17
CA SER A 68 1.83 0.55 9.15
C SER A 68 0.78 -0.26 9.93
N LEU A 69 0.15 -1.26 9.30
CA LEU A 69 -0.77 -2.15 10.01
C LEU A 69 -0.01 -3.07 10.98
N LEU A 70 1.12 -3.62 10.55
CA LEU A 70 1.97 -4.44 11.40
C LEU A 70 2.46 -3.66 12.62
N LYS A 71 2.97 -2.43 12.41
CA LYS A 71 3.37 -1.53 13.50
C LYS A 71 2.21 -1.17 14.42
N TYR A 72 1.02 -0.92 13.85
CA TYR A 72 -0.20 -0.68 14.64
C TYR A 72 -0.54 -1.88 15.53
N ILE A 73 -0.54 -3.11 14.99
CA ILE A 73 -0.80 -4.34 15.74
C ILE A 73 0.23 -4.53 16.86
N ARG A 74 1.50 -4.21 16.61
CA ARG A 74 2.56 -4.24 17.64
C ARG A 74 2.28 -3.25 18.78
N GLN A 75 1.84 -2.04 18.47
CA GLN A 75 1.46 -1.03 19.48
C GLN A 75 0.14 -1.39 20.19
N ASN A 76 -0.72 -2.19 19.55
CA ASN A 76 -2.05 -2.56 20.03
C ASN A 76 -2.30 -4.08 20.00
N PRO A 77 -1.56 -4.89 20.80
CA PRO A 77 -1.65 -6.35 20.72
C PRO A 77 -3.06 -6.90 20.95
N TRP A 78 -3.90 -6.15 21.68
CA TRP A 78 -5.29 -6.50 21.93
C TRP A 78 -6.10 -6.74 20.66
N THR A 79 -5.71 -6.18 19.51
CA THR A 79 -6.39 -6.44 18.22
C THR A 79 -6.32 -7.91 17.81
N LEU A 80 -5.34 -8.66 18.32
CA LEU A 80 -5.19 -10.09 18.06
C LEU A 80 -5.90 -10.97 19.09
N ASN A 81 -6.47 -10.41 20.17
CA ASN A 81 -7.17 -11.20 21.20
C ASN A 81 -8.36 -11.98 20.65
N ARG A 82 -8.97 -11.49 19.56
CA ARG A 82 -10.06 -12.18 18.84
C ARG A 82 -9.57 -13.26 17.88
N LYS A 83 -8.26 -13.50 17.81
CA LYS A 83 -7.56 -14.47 16.95
C LYS A 83 -8.11 -14.47 15.51
N PRO A 84 -7.87 -13.39 14.73
CA PRO A 84 -8.23 -13.40 13.32
C PRO A 84 -7.51 -14.55 12.60
N GLN A 85 -8.17 -15.23 11.67
CA GLN A 85 -7.49 -16.24 10.85
C GLN A 85 -6.58 -15.58 9.80
N PHE A 86 -6.96 -14.41 9.31
CA PHE A 86 -6.20 -13.67 8.31
C PHE A 86 -5.93 -12.23 8.73
N VAL A 87 -4.74 -11.73 8.38
CA VAL A 87 -4.37 -10.32 8.51
C VAL A 87 -3.94 -9.80 7.14
N THR A 88 -4.51 -8.68 6.68
CA THR A 88 -4.20 -8.12 5.36
C THR A 88 -4.55 -6.63 5.20
N THR A 89 -4.64 -6.13 3.97
CA THR A 89 -5.10 -4.79 3.64
C THR A 89 -6.43 -4.82 2.90
N ARG A 90 -7.22 -3.76 3.08
CA ARG A 90 -8.45 -3.51 2.32
C ARG A 90 -8.24 -3.59 0.81
N GLN A 91 -7.08 -3.09 0.35
CA GLN A 91 -6.74 -3.05 -1.06
C GLN A 91 -6.65 -4.47 -1.64
N LEU A 92 -5.99 -5.39 -0.93
CA LEU A 92 -5.87 -6.77 -1.40
C LEU A 92 -7.23 -7.48 -1.45
N LEU A 93 -8.06 -7.33 -0.41
CA LEU A 93 -9.41 -7.89 -0.38
C LEU A 93 -10.25 -7.40 -1.58
N SER A 94 -10.20 -6.10 -1.84
CA SER A 94 -10.91 -5.49 -2.98
C SER A 94 -10.40 -6.02 -4.33
N PHE A 95 -9.09 -6.28 -4.45
CA PHE A 95 -8.52 -6.83 -5.70
C PHE A 95 -8.87 -8.29 -5.93
N ILE A 96 -8.88 -9.12 -4.89
CA ILE A 96 -9.29 -10.52 -5.00
C ILE A 96 -10.76 -10.60 -5.41
N ALA A 97 -11.63 -9.81 -4.78
CA ALA A 97 -13.06 -9.81 -5.07
C ALA A 97 -13.39 -9.26 -6.47
N ALA A 98 -12.72 -8.17 -6.88
CA ALA A 98 -12.99 -7.53 -8.17
C ALA A 98 -12.23 -8.16 -9.35
N GLU A 99 -11.16 -8.92 -9.10
CA GLU A 99 -10.24 -9.44 -10.12
C GLU A 99 -9.69 -8.33 -11.05
N GLY A 100 -9.54 -7.12 -10.51
CA GLY A 100 -9.30 -5.90 -11.29
C GLY A 100 -7.85 -5.63 -11.67
N SER A 101 -6.98 -6.66 -11.70
CA SER A 101 -5.55 -6.52 -12.00
C SER A 101 -5.12 -7.49 -13.11
N LYS A 102 -4.15 -7.08 -13.94
CA LYS A 102 -3.55 -7.94 -14.98
C LYS A 102 -2.88 -9.17 -14.38
N LEU A 103 -2.32 -9.01 -13.19
CA LEU A 103 -1.76 -10.06 -12.36
C LEU A 103 -2.08 -9.71 -10.92
N ILE A 104 -2.57 -10.65 -10.12
CA ILE A 104 -2.62 -10.52 -8.66
C ILE A 104 -1.53 -11.44 -8.11
N LYS A 105 -0.60 -10.89 -7.31
CA LYS A 105 0.45 -11.65 -6.63
C LYS A 105 0.34 -11.40 -5.12
N VAL A 106 0.24 -12.47 -4.35
CA VAL A 106 0.06 -12.45 -2.91
C VAL A 106 1.09 -13.34 -2.26
N SER A 107 1.90 -12.78 -1.37
CA SER A 107 2.77 -13.55 -0.49
C SER A 107 2.05 -13.80 0.82
N ALA A 108 2.12 -15.03 1.34
CA ALA A 108 1.48 -15.44 2.56
C ALA A 108 2.47 -16.14 3.48
N ILE A 109 2.32 -15.91 4.78
CA ILE A 109 3.03 -16.64 5.83
C ILE A 109 2.07 -16.91 6.99
N ARG A 110 2.24 -18.06 7.63
CA ARG A 110 1.52 -18.40 8.84
C ARG A 110 2.43 -18.26 10.06
N MET A 111 1.96 -17.55 11.08
CA MET A 111 2.71 -17.34 12.32
C MET A 111 1.73 -17.24 13.49
N ASN A 112 1.98 -18.01 14.56
CA ASN A 112 1.14 -18.10 15.75
C ASN A 112 -0.34 -18.43 15.42
N GLY A 113 -0.55 -19.32 14.45
CA GLY A 113 -1.88 -19.71 13.96
C GLY A 113 -2.62 -18.65 13.15
N ILE A 114 -1.98 -17.52 12.82
CA ILE A 114 -2.55 -16.42 12.02
C ILE A 114 -1.87 -16.38 10.65
N ILE A 115 -2.64 -16.21 9.57
CA ILE A 115 -2.11 -16.09 8.21
C ILE A 115 -2.03 -14.61 7.81
N TYR A 116 -0.83 -14.13 7.48
CA TYR A 116 -0.59 -12.77 7.01
C TYR A 116 -0.51 -12.76 5.48
N LEU A 117 -1.24 -11.85 4.82
CA LEU A 117 -1.34 -11.77 3.36
C LEU A 117 -0.84 -10.41 2.85
N PHE A 118 0.25 -10.47 2.10
CA PHE A 118 0.95 -9.32 1.52
C PHE A 118 0.71 -9.26 0.01
N LYS A 119 0.30 -8.11 -0.49
CA LYS A 119 0.24 -7.88 -1.94
C LYS A 119 1.65 -7.58 -2.44
N THR A 120 2.13 -8.30 -3.46
CA THR A 120 3.55 -8.19 -3.90
C THR A 120 3.74 -7.79 -5.36
N ASN A 121 2.67 -7.42 -6.08
CA ASN A 121 2.78 -6.86 -7.42
C ASN A 121 2.85 -5.32 -7.40
N ASP A 122 3.81 -4.81 -8.17
CA ASP A 122 4.19 -3.39 -8.24
C ASP A 122 3.33 -2.56 -9.22
N ASP A 123 2.38 -3.21 -9.91
CA ASP A 123 1.52 -2.62 -10.96
C ASP A 123 0.64 -1.44 -10.49
N THR A 124 0.70 -1.05 -9.21
CA THR A 124 -0.02 0.10 -8.65
C THR A 124 0.77 1.39 -8.60
N TYR A 125 2.05 1.42 -8.97
CA TYR A 125 2.77 2.68 -9.19
C TYR A 125 2.33 3.31 -10.52
N SER A 126 1.11 3.85 -10.54
CA SER A 126 0.77 4.88 -11.53
C SER A 126 1.50 6.15 -11.13
N LEU A 127 2.64 6.44 -11.78
CA LEU A 127 3.21 7.79 -11.86
C LEU A 127 2.14 8.72 -12.45
N HIS A 128 1.29 9.28 -11.61
CA HIS A 128 0.33 10.30 -12.00
C HIS A 128 0.70 11.62 -11.36
N SER A 129 1.24 12.49 -12.20
CA SER A 129 1.71 13.86 -11.96
C SER A 129 0.60 14.86 -11.58
N SER A 130 -0.50 14.39 -10.98
CA SER A 130 -1.63 15.20 -10.53
C SER A 130 -2.44 14.51 -9.41
N ASN A 131 -2.42 15.10 -8.20
CA ASN A 131 -3.09 14.60 -6.99
C ASN A 131 -4.55 15.11 -6.89
N PHE A 132 -5.35 14.87 -7.92
CA PHE A 132 -6.75 15.31 -7.97
C PHE A 132 -7.56 14.83 -6.76
N SER A 133 -7.35 13.58 -6.36
CA SER A 133 -8.03 12.95 -5.24
C SER A 133 -7.69 13.61 -3.91
N GLU A 134 -6.42 13.98 -3.67
CA GLU A 134 -6.01 14.63 -2.41
C GLU A 134 -6.64 16.01 -2.25
N ASN A 135 -6.55 16.85 -3.28
CA ASN A 135 -7.15 18.18 -3.24
C ASN A 135 -8.67 18.12 -3.07
N TYR A 136 -9.31 17.11 -3.67
CA TYR A 136 -10.73 16.88 -3.50
C TYR A 136 -11.08 16.43 -2.07
N ARG A 137 -10.29 15.52 -1.49
CA ARG A 137 -10.44 15.12 -0.07
C ARG A 137 -10.30 16.32 0.86
N HIS A 138 -9.29 17.15 0.64
CA HIS A 138 -9.10 18.38 1.39
C HIS A 138 -10.29 19.32 1.29
N PHE A 139 -10.79 19.56 0.07
CA PHE A 139 -11.97 20.40 -0.13
C PHE A 139 -13.15 19.93 0.72
N MET A 140 -13.39 18.62 0.79
CA MET A 140 -14.49 18.04 1.57
C MET A 140 -14.23 17.95 3.09
N THR A 141 -13.00 18.18 3.56
CA THR A 141 -12.61 17.89 4.95
C THR A 141 -11.80 18.96 5.67
N LYS A 142 -11.43 20.06 5.00
CA LYS A 142 -10.73 21.19 5.62
C LYS A 142 -11.53 21.76 6.79
N SER A 143 -10.82 22.10 7.86
CA SER A 143 -11.32 22.61 9.14
C SER A 143 -11.74 24.08 9.08
N SER A 144 -11.17 24.86 8.15
CA SER A 144 -11.57 26.24 7.91
C SER A 144 -11.54 26.60 6.42
N GLU A 145 -12.27 27.65 6.04
CA GLU A 145 -12.32 28.05 4.63
C GLU A 145 -10.95 28.45 4.06
N ASN A 146 -10.11 29.05 4.90
CA ASN A 146 -8.78 29.56 4.55
C ASN A 146 -7.66 28.53 4.74
N GLU A 147 -7.99 27.30 5.15
CA GLU A 147 -6.99 26.25 5.27
C GLU A 147 -6.47 25.86 3.89
N GLU A 148 -5.23 26.26 3.61
CA GLU A 148 -4.52 25.82 2.42
C GLU A 148 -4.23 24.32 2.51
N PHE A 149 -4.34 23.62 1.39
CA PHE A 149 -3.90 22.24 1.35
C PHE A 149 -2.38 22.19 1.52
N GLN A 150 -1.95 21.67 2.66
CA GLN A 150 -0.58 21.22 2.88
C GLN A 150 -0.60 19.70 2.88
N ALA A 151 0.22 19.08 2.03
CA ALA A 151 0.43 17.64 2.10
C ALA A 151 1.19 17.36 3.39
N ASP A 152 0.47 17.04 4.47
CA ASP A 152 1.04 16.65 5.76
C ASP A 152 1.75 15.28 5.70
N GLY A 153 1.60 14.56 4.58
CA GLY A 153 2.12 13.20 4.41
C GLY A 153 1.41 12.17 5.28
N ILE A 154 0.33 12.58 5.97
CA ILE A 154 -0.40 11.74 6.91
C ILE A 154 -1.52 11.01 6.18
N VAL A 155 -1.47 9.68 6.23
CA VAL A 155 -2.54 8.83 5.74
C VAL A 155 -3.35 8.30 6.92
N ARG A 156 -4.65 8.57 6.84
CA ARG A 156 -5.63 8.28 7.89
C ARG A 156 -6.30 6.94 7.58
N LYS A 157 -6.20 5.98 8.49
CA LYS A 157 -6.61 4.58 8.26
C LYS A 157 -7.59 4.11 9.32
N GLY A 158 -8.57 3.34 8.87
CA GLY A 158 -9.41 2.52 9.74
C GLY A 158 -8.82 1.12 9.89
N VAL A 159 -9.06 0.53 11.06
CA VAL A 159 -8.80 -0.87 11.39
C VAL A 159 -10.14 -1.57 11.42
N PHE A 160 -10.23 -2.66 10.66
CA PHE A 160 -11.49 -3.34 10.39
C PHE A 160 -11.38 -4.82 10.69
N THR A 161 -12.50 -5.39 11.09
CA THR A 161 -12.72 -6.84 11.07
C THR A 161 -13.78 -7.17 10.03
N ALA A 162 -13.54 -8.18 9.21
CA ALA A 162 -14.54 -8.77 8.33
C ALA A 162 -14.83 -10.22 8.72
N GLU A 163 -16.12 -10.59 8.69
CA GLU A 163 -16.58 -11.96 8.70
C GLU A 163 -17.02 -12.33 7.27
N ILE A 164 -16.17 -13.11 6.59
CA ILE A 164 -16.43 -13.56 5.23
C ILE A 164 -17.01 -14.98 5.32
N PRO A 165 -18.27 -15.21 4.93
CA PRO A 165 -18.88 -16.54 5.01
C PRO A 165 -18.02 -17.58 4.30
N LYS A 166 -17.86 -18.75 4.90
CA LYS A 166 -17.29 -19.92 4.21
C LYS A 166 -18.30 -20.46 3.20
N ASP A 167 -17.88 -21.41 2.37
CA ASP A 167 -18.81 -22.12 1.48
C ASP A 167 -20.00 -22.67 2.30
N GLN A 168 -21.17 -22.72 1.69
CA GLN A 168 -22.44 -23.12 2.30
C GLN A 168 -22.36 -24.49 2.98
N ASN A 169 -21.46 -25.35 2.50
CA ASN A 169 -21.26 -26.71 3.02
C ASN A 169 -20.39 -26.77 4.29
N GLU A 170 -19.52 -25.79 4.55
CA GLU A 170 -18.59 -25.81 5.70
C GLU A 170 -19.18 -25.16 6.96
N GLY A 171 -20.10 -24.20 6.79
CA GLY A 171 -20.63 -23.39 7.88
C GLY A 171 -19.58 -22.43 8.49
N GLY A 172 -20.05 -21.33 9.06
CA GLY A 172 -19.19 -20.32 9.71
C GLY A 172 -18.56 -19.29 8.76
N SER A 173 -17.56 -18.56 9.26
CA SER A 173 -16.92 -17.45 8.55
C SER A 173 -15.41 -17.42 8.78
N TRP A 174 -14.69 -16.88 7.81
CA TRP A 174 -13.32 -16.42 7.95
C TRP A 174 -13.32 -15.06 8.64
N LYS A 175 -12.58 -14.93 9.74
CA LYS A 175 -12.35 -13.67 10.44
C LYS A 175 -11.06 -13.04 9.92
N VAL A 176 -11.19 -11.86 9.33
CA VAL A 176 -10.09 -11.12 8.71
C VAL A 176 -9.90 -9.80 9.43
N LEU A 177 -8.69 -9.56 9.95
CA LEU A 177 -8.26 -8.25 10.44
C LEU A 177 -7.55 -7.52 9.30
N TYR A 178 -7.90 -6.27 9.06
CA TYR A 178 -7.24 -5.50 8.01
C TYR A 178 -7.31 -4.00 8.26
N SER A 179 -6.56 -3.23 7.47
CA SER A 179 -6.68 -1.77 7.47
C SER A 179 -6.86 -1.19 6.08
N GLY A 180 -7.43 0.00 6.03
CA GLY A 180 -7.68 0.74 4.80
C GLY A 180 -7.76 2.24 5.06
N VAL A 181 -7.45 3.04 4.04
CA VAL A 181 -7.59 4.50 4.11
C VAL A 181 -9.06 4.87 4.28
N VAL A 182 -9.35 5.76 5.23
CA VAL A 182 -10.69 6.33 5.46
C VAL A 182 -10.64 7.81 5.09
N PRO A 183 -11.19 8.20 3.92
CA PRO A 183 -11.12 9.58 3.45
C PRO A 183 -11.81 10.59 4.37
N ALA A 184 -13.00 10.25 4.86
CA ALA A 184 -13.75 11.08 5.78
C ALA A 184 -14.76 10.29 6.59
N ILE A 185 -15.18 10.89 7.70
CA ILE A 185 -16.30 10.46 8.52
C ILE A 185 -17.31 11.62 8.73
N ASP A 186 -18.55 11.31 9.08
CA ASP A 186 -19.50 12.31 9.61
C ASP A 186 -19.52 12.31 11.15
N ASP A 187 -20.39 13.14 11.74
CA ASP A 187 -20.56 13.21 13.20
C ASP A 187 -21.15 11.93 13.82
N ASN A 188 -21.72 11.05 13.01
CA ASN A 188 -22.23 9.74 13.42
C ASN A 188 -21.20 8.62 13.17
N MET A 189 -19.94 8.96 12.92
CA MET A 189 -18.86 8.02 12.60
C MET A 189 -19.11 7.21 11.31
N ARG A 190 -20.00 7.66 10.43
CA ARG A 190 -20.24 6.99 9.15
C ARG A 190 -19.10 7.26 8.20
N HIS A 191 -18.56 6.21 7.61
CA HIS A 191 -17.47 6.32 6.65
C HIS A 191 -17.97 6.75 5.28
N TYR A 192 -17.14 7.55 4.60
CA TYR A 192 -17.35 7.95 3.22
C TYR A 192 -16.10 7.66 2.38
N GLU A 193 -16.29 6.85 1.34
CA GLU A 193 -15.33 6.77 0.23
C GLU A 193 -15.41 8.03 -0.63
N MET A 194 -14.29 8.40 -1.27
CA MET A 194 -14.22 9.57 -2.13
C MET A 194 -13.52 9.23 -3.44
N LYS A 195 -14.13 9.61 -4.56
CA LYS A 195 -13.58 9.41 -5.91
C LYS A 195 -13.72 10.67 -6.74
N VAL A 196 -12.77 10.90 -7.63
CA VAL A 196 -12.83 11.97 -8.63
C VAL A 196 -12.70 11.38 -10.02
N TYR A 197 -13.61 11.74 -10.93
CA TYR A 197 -13.59 11.29 -12.32
C TYR A 197 -13.63 12.46 -13.29
N ASN A 198 -12.83 12.35 -14.35
CA ASN A 198 -12.92 13.29 -15.48
C ASN A 198 -14.22 13.05 -16.24
N PHE A 199 -14.99 14.11 -16.47
CA PHE A 199 -16.30 14.09 -17.11
C PHE A 199 -17.36 13.23 -16.38
N GLY A 200 -17.14 12.95 -15.10
CA GLY A 200 -18.10 12.32 -14.20
C GLY A 200 -18.27 10.82 -14.40
N LEU A 201 -19.38 10.28 -13.91
CA LEU A 201 -19.68 8.84 -13.90
C LEU A 201 -20.19 8.33 -15.26
N ARG A 202 -19.48 8.52 -16.37
CA ARG A 202 -19.87 8.00 -17.70
C ARG A 202 -19.69 6.49 -17.82
N ASP A 203 -20.24 5.88 -18.87
CA ASP A 203 -20.22 4.42 -19.11
C ASP A 203 -18.81 3.83 -18.98
N GLY A 204 -17.79 4.48 -19.53
CA GLY A 204 -16.40 4.03 -19.41
C GLY A 204 -15.86 3.98 -17.99
N ILE A 205 -16.43 4.74 -17.04
CA ILE A 205 -16.12 4.62 -15.60
C ILE A 205 -16.82 3.40 -15.03
N TRP A 206 -18.09 3.19 -15.32
CA TRP A 206 -18.84 2.02 -14.84
C TRP A 206 -18.25 0.72 -15.35
N LYS A 207 -17.89 0.62 -16.64
CA LYS A 207 -17.25 -0.56 -17.23
C LYS A 207 -15.94 -0.95 -16.54
N ARG A 208 -15.21 0.02 -15.97
CA ARG A 208 -13.85 -0.19 -15.43
C ARG A 208 -13.74 -0.16 -13.91
N GLN A 209 -14.62 0.58 -13.23
CA GLN A 209 -14.47 0.92 -11.82
C GLN A 209 -15.65 0.51 -10.96
N SER A 210 -16.80 0.10 -11.52
CA SER A 210 -18.00 -0.27 -10.74
C SER A 210 -17.70 -1.34 -9.69
N CYS A 211 -17.24 -2.52 -10.11
CA CYS A 211 -16.91 -3.64 -9.24
C CYS A 211 -15.87 -3.25 -8.18
N LYS A 212 -14.80 -2.57 -8.60
CA LYS A 212 -13.74 -2.11 -7.68
C LYS A 212 -14.27 -1.13 -6.65
N ASN A 213 -15.07 -0.16 -7.06
CA ASN A 213 -15.67 0.83 -6.16
C ASN A 213 -16.63 0.18 -5.16
N PHE A 214 -17.43 -0.79 -5.61
CA PHE A 214 -18.33 -1.55 -4.75
C PHE A 214 -17.55 -2.27 -3.64
N TRP A 215 -16.57 -3.10 -4.02
CA TRP A 215 -15.76 -3.85 -3.04
C TRP A 215 -14.92 -2.94 -2.15
N GLN A 216 -14.42 -1.82 -2.69
CA GLN A 216 -13.74 -0.81 -1.88
C GLN A 216 -14.66 -0.18 -0.83
N ALA A 217 -15.93 0.07 -1.17
CA ALA A 217 -16.92 0.61 -0.24
C ALA A 217 -17.34 -0.43 0.81
N VAL A 218 -17.55 -1.70 0.42
CA VAL A 218 -17.80 -2.82 1.34
C VAL A 218 -16.69 -2.90 2.39
N PHE A 219 -15.44 -3.05 1.96
CA PHE A 219 -14.33 -3.23 2.89
C PHE A 219 -13.90 -1.93 3.60
N SER A 220 -14.46 -0.77 3.26
CA SER A 220 -14.28 0.47 4.03
C SER A 220 -15.39 0.71 5.04
N ASP A 221 -16.35 -0.22 5.20
CA ASP A 221 -17.56 -0.01 5.99
C ASP A 221 -18.36 1.24 5.53
N SER A 222 -18.27 1.54 4.24
CA SER A 222 -18.81 2.75 3.62
C SER A 222 -20.12 2.43 2.92
N HIS A 223 -21.19 3.12 3.32
CA HIS A 223 -22.51 2.98 2.71
C HIS A 223 -22.68 3.83 1.45
N SER A 224 -21.75 4.76 1.20
CA SER A 224 -21.81 5.66 0.06
C SER A 224 -20.42 6.09 -0.40
N ILE A 225 -20.33 6.59 -1.63
CA ILE A 225 -19.14 7.17 -2.23
C ILE A 225 -19.48 8.60 -2.62
N ILE A 226 -18.70 9.58 -2.15
CA ILE A 226 -18.81 10.97 -2.59
C ILE A 226 -17.99 11.15 -3.85
N VAL A 227 -18.67 11.39 -4.98
CA VAL A 227 -18.07 11.45 -6.30
C VAL A 227 -17.95 12.89 -6.78
N GLY A 228 -16.71 13.34 -6.96
CA GLY A 228 -16.37 14.57 -7.63
C GLY A 228 -16.29 14.38 -9.14
N THR A 229 -17.00 15.21 -9.90
CA THR A 229 -16.87 15.33 -11.34
C THR A 229 -15.96 16.50 -11.65
N ARG A 230 -14.86 16.25 -12.37
CA ARG A 230 -13.97 17.30 -12.88
C ARG A 230 -14.08 17.45 -14.38
N GLU A 231 -13.86 18.66 -14.86
CA GLU A 231 -13.53 18.95 -16.26
C GLU A 231 -12.12 19.51 -16.28
N ASP A 232 -11.23 18.82 -17.00
CA ASP A 232 -9.80 19.09 -16.98
C ASP A 232 -9.25 19.15 -15.55
N LYS A 233 -8.91 20.33 -15.03
CA LYS A 233 -8.30 20.49 -13.71
C LYS A 233 -9.26 21.00 -12.64
N HIS A 234 -10.52 21.26 -12.98
CA HIS A 234 -11.45 21.94 -12.10
C HIS A 234 -12.62 21.03 -11.69
N LEU A 235 -13.01 21.10 -10.42
CA LEU A 235 -14.23 20.46 -9.92
C LEU A 235 -15.47 21.18 -10.48
N LYS A 236 -16.47 20.40 -10.90
CA LYS A 236 -17.69 20.89 -11.54
C LYS A 236 -18.97 20.47 -10.83
N ALA A 237 -19.00 19.26 -10.31
CA ALA A 237 -20.15 18.74 -9.59
C ALA A 237 -19.71 17.73 -8.52
N ILE A 238 -20.51 17.59 -7.49
CA ILE A 238 -20.32 16.62 -6.41
C ILE A 238 -21.63 15.85 -6.26
N ARG A 239 -21.55 14.52 -6.12
CA ARG A 239 -22.73 13.68 -5.92
C ARG A 239 -22.45 12.62 -4.88
N LEU A 240 -23.46 12.28 -4.10
CA LEU A 240 -23.44 11.10 -3.25
C LEU A 240 -23.94 9.90 -4.07
N LEU A 241 -23.16 8.83 -4.07
CA LEU A 241 -23.50 7.56 -4.71
C LEU A 241 -23.64 6.49 -3.62
N PRO A 242 -24.86 6.08 -3.26
CA PRO A 242 -25.06 4.96 -2.35
C PRO A 242 -24.43 3.68 -2.88
N ARG A 243 -23.85 2.86 -2.00
CA ARG A 243 -23.20 1.59 -2.37
C ARG A 243 -24.19 0.65 -3.06
N SER A 244 -25.42 0.60 -2.56
CA SER A 244 -26.54 -0.19 -3.11
C SER A 244 -26.97 0.25 -4.50
N GLU A 245 -26.61 1.47 -4.93
CA GLU A 245 -26.94 2.02 -6.25
C GLU A 245 -25.77 1.89 -7.24
N ILE A 246 -24.64 1.31 -6.82
CA ILE A 246 -23.54 1.04 -7.74
C ILE A 246 -24.00 -0.07 -8.69
N PRO A 247 -24.12 0.23 -9.99
CA PRO A 247 -24.69 -0.71 -10.93
C PRO A 247 -23.69 -1.84 -11.22
N PRO A 248 -24.12 -3.12 -11.20
CA PRO A 248 -23.28 -4.25 -11.57
C PRO A 248 -22.93 -4.24 -13.07
N THR A 249 -23.65 -3.48 -13.89
CA THR A 249 -23.35 -3.32 -15.31
C THR A 249 -23.38 -1.85 -15.76
N ALA A 250 -22.60 -1.52 -16.79
CA ALA A 250 -22.71 -0.22 -17.45
C ALA A 250 -24.07 -0.04 -18.14
N ALA A 251 -24.72 -1.13 -18.57
CA ALA A 251 -26.06 -1.10 -19.15
C ALA A 251 -27.15 -0.72 -18.12
N GLU A 252 -27.07 -1.19 -16.88
CA GLU A 252 -27.95 -0.72 -15.79
C GLU A 252 -27.65 0.74 -15.42
N ALA A 253 -26.37 1.12 -15.44
CA ALA A 253 -25.96 2.50 -15.22
C ALA A 253 -26.55 3.48 -16.26
N ALA A 254 -26.64 3.03 -17.51
CA ALA A 254 -27.19 3.78 -18.63
C ALA A 254 -28.73 3.85 -18.59
N ARG A 255 -29.40 2.75 -18.19
CA ARG A 255 -30.86 2.69 -17.99
C ARG A 255 -31.36 3.70 -16.95
N ASN A 256 -30.55 3.99 -15.93
CA ASN A 256 -30.90 4.97 -14.88
C ASN A 256 -30.72 6.45 -15.29
N ARG A 257 -30.30 6.75 -16.53
CA ARG A 257 -29.98 8.13 -16.93
C ARG A 257 -30.88 8.77 -17.98
N ILE A 258 -31.46 8.04 -18.95
CA ILE A 258 -32.30 8.64 -20.01
C ILE A 258 -33.26 7.57 -20.59
N PRO A 259 -34.55 7.87 -20.92
CA PRO A 259 -35.50 6.95 -21.57
C PRO A 259 -35.21 6.57 -23.03
N MET A 260 -34.00 6.80 -23.56
CA MET A 260 -33.70 6.65 -25.00
C MET A 260 -32.36 5.95 -25.27
N ILE A 261 -32.17 4.76 -24.71
CA ILE A 261 -31.25 3.78 -25.29
C ILE A 261 -32.12 2.64 -25.76
N SER A 262 -32.18 2.43 -27.08
CA SER A 262 -32.96 1.34 -27.66
C SER A 262 -32.45 0.02 -27.11
N ASP A 263 -33.36 -0.95 -26.95
CA ASP A 263 -33.10 -2.32 -26.48
C ASP A 263 -32.13 -3.12 -27.39
N THR A 264 -31.47 -2.46 -28.33
CA THR A 264 -30.73 -3.03 -29.45
C THR A 264 -29.26 -2.61 -29.50
N ASP A 265 -28.68 -2.03 -28.45
CA ASP A 265 -27.22 -1.90 -28.35
C ASP A 265 -26.63 -2.92 -27.36
N PRO A 266 -26.50 -4.20 -27.76
CA PRO A 266 -25.74 -5.17 -27.02
C PRO A 266 -24.26 -4.90 -27.32
N ASP A 267 -23.64 -3.90 -26.70
CA ASP A 267 -22.17 -3.82 -26.72
C ASP A 267 -21.66 -5.03 -25.91
N PRO A 268 -21.10 -6.08 -26.55
CA PRO A 268 -20.71 -7.34 -25.92
C PRO A 268 -19.48 -7.18 -25.01
N LYS A 269 -18.98 -5.96 -24.80
CA LYS A 269 -17.81 -5.62 -23.98
C LYS A 269 -18.13 -5.05 -22.60
N ASN A 270 -19.38 -5.13 -22.14
CA ASN A 270 -19.72 -4.76 -20.77
C ASN A 270 -19.48 -5.96 -19.82
N PRO A 271 -18.39 -5.98 -19.03
CA PRO A 271 -18.21 -7.04 -18.05
C PRO A 271 -19.36 -6.97 -17.03
N ILE A 272 -20.13 -8.05 -16.95
CA ILE A 272 -21.15 -8.26 -15.94
C ILE A 272 -20.44 -8.82 -14.72
N TRP A 273 -20.58 -8.18 -13.56
CA TRP A 273 -20.13 -8.74 -12.29
C TRP A 273 -21.31 -8.83 -11.34
N LYS A 274 -21.33 -9.88 -10.52
CA LYS A 274 -22.29 -10.01 -9.42
C LYS A 274 -21.58 -9.94 -8.08
N VAL A 275 -22.31 -9.56 -7.02
CA VAL A 275 -21.76 -9.54 -5.66
C VAL A 275 -21.34 -10.96 -5.26
N GLU A 276 -22.16 -11.96 -5.60
CA GLU A 276 -21.90 -13.37 -5.34
C GLU A 276 -20.59 -13.85 -6.00
N ASP A 277 -20.23 -13.34 -7.17
CA ASP A 277 -18.98 -13.71 -7.85
C ASP A 277 -17.76 -13.26 -7.04
N GLY A 278 -17.80 -12.05 -6.46
CA GLY A 278 -16.72 -11.58 -5.61
C GLY A 278 -16.65 -12.31 -4.27
N GLU A 279 -17.80 -12.69 -3.70
CA GLU A 279 -17.86 -13.54 -2.50
C GLU A 279 -17.24 -14.91 -2.76
N MET A 280 -17.59 -15.57 -3.87
CA MET A 280 -17.02 -16.87 -4.25
C MET A 280 -15.51 -16.78 -4.50
N LYS A 281 -15.03 -15.70 -5.13
CA LYS A 281 -13.59 -15.49 -5.35
C LYS A 281 -12.82 -15.38 -4.04
N LEU A 282 -13.36 -14.64 -3.07
CA LEU A 282 -12.77 -14.53 -1.73
C LEU A 282 -12.78 -15.89 -1.02
N GLN A 283 -13.93 -16.57 -1.02
CA GLN A 283 -14.07 -17.90 -0.41
C GLN A 283 -13.05 -18.90 -0.96
N ALA A 284 -12.99 -19.03 -2.28
CA ALA A 284 -12.06 -19.94 -2.96
C ALA A 284 -10.61 -19.59 -2.63
N PHE A 285 -10.27 -18.29 -2.59
CA PHE A 285 -8.93 -17.85 -2.24
C PHE A 285 -8.56 -18.17 -0.79
N PHE A 286 -9.41 -17.83 0.19
CA PHE A 286 -9.13 -18.11 1.60
C PHE A 286 -9.07 -19.60 1.90
N HIS A 287 -9.93 -20.40 1.28
CA HIS A 287 -9.89 -21.86 1.41
C HIS A 287 -8.56 -22.42 0.84
N LEU A 288 -8.15 -21.97 -0.34
CA LEU A 288 -6.87 -22.37 -0.94
C LEU A 288 -5.68 -22.02 -0.04
N VAL A 289 -5.63 -20.78 0.46
CA VAL A 289 -4.53 -20.32 1.33
C VAL A 289 -4.50 -21.10 2.63
N ALA A 290 -5.63 -21.26 3.31
CA ALA A 290 -5.72 -22.02 4.56
C ALA A 290 -5.34 -23.50 4.38
N GLY A 291 -5.65 -24.09 3.22
CA GLY A 291 -5.26 -25.46 2.89
C GLY A 291 -3.77 -25.64 2.60
N LYS A 292 -3.05 -24.56 2.23
CA LYS A 292 -1.60 -24.59 1.96
C LYS A 292 -0.76 -24.24 3.18
N LEU A 293 -1.22 -23.30 4.01
CA LEU A 293 -0.50 -22.85 5.20
C LEU A 293 -1.08 -23.52 6.45
N THR A 294 -0.61 -24.74 6.72
CA THR A 294 -1.12 -25.58 7.80
C THR A 294 -0.30 -25.46 9.08
N ASN A 295 1.01 -25.23 8.95
CA ASN A 295 1.95 -25.09 10.06
C ASN A 295 2.48 -23.65 10.16
N ASP A 296 2.83 -23.25 11.38
CA ASP A 296 3.51 -21.97 11.58
C ASP A 296 4.91 -22.03 10.94
N GLY A 297 5.28 -20.97 10.23
CA GLY A 297 6.46 -20.91 9.37
C GLY A 297 6.21 -21.26 7.90
N ASP A 298 5.03 -21.80 7.54
CA ASP A 298 4.70 -22.06 6.14
C ASP A 298 4.66 -20.74 5.34
N GLU A 299 5.44 -20.65 4.25
CA GLU A 299 5.49 -19.50 3.35
C GLU A 299 5.14 -19.88 1.90
N TYR A 300 4.19 -19.17 1.31
CA TYR A 300 3.74 -19.39 -0.07
C TYR A 300 3.51 -18.09 -0.83
N VAL A 301 3.70 -18.13 -2.14
CA VAL A 301 3.28 -17.12 -3.09
C VAL A 301 2.11 -17.66 -3.91
N PHE A 302 1.02 -16.90 -3.94
CA PHE A 302 -0.16 -17.15 -4.75
C PHE A 302 -0.20 -16.11 -5.86
N PHE A 303 -0.43 -16.54 -7.10
CA PHE A 303 -0.60 -15.60 -8.19
C PHE A 303 -1.63 -16.03 -9.23
N LYS A 304 -2.33 -15.04 -9.77
CA LYS A 304 -3.39 -15.25 -10.74
C LYS A 304 -3.29 -14.20 -11.85
N PRO A 305 -2.83 -14.57 -13.05
CA PRO A 305 -2.94 -13.70 -14.22
C PRO A 305 -4.40 -13.48 -14.60
N SER A 306 -4.70 -12.32 -15.19
CA SER A 306 -6.04 -11.95 -15.64
C SER A 306 -6.59 -12.98 -16.64
N GLY A 307 -7.83 -13.42 -16.41
CA GLY A 307 -8.50 -14.40 -17.27
C GLY A 307 -8.19 -15.86 -16.96
N HIS A 308 -7.24 -16.15 -16.06
CA HIS A 308 -7.04 -17.52 -15.58
C HIS A 308 -8.16 -17.92 -14.61
N ILE A 309 -8.53 -19.20 -14.60
CA ILE A 309 -9.57 -19.71 -13.70
C ILE A 309 -8.98 -19.99 -12.32
N HIS A 310 -7.78 -20.60 -12.27
CA HIS A 310 -7.14 -21.07 -11.06
C HIS A 310 -6.00 -20.16 -10.59
N TRP A 311 -5.72 -20.20 -9.28
CA TRP A 311 -4.54 -19.61 -8.68
C TRP A 311 -3.35 -20.56 -8.84
N ASN A 312 -2.19 -20.00 -9.20
CA ASN A 312 -0.92 -20.71 -9.12
C ASN A 312 -0.33 -20.52 -7.73
N THR A 313 0.43 -21.52 -7.27
CA THR A 313 1.03 -21.53 -5.93
C THR A 313 2.49 -21.95 -5.99
N GLU A 314 3.36 -21.19 -5.36
CA GLU A 314 4.78 -21.47 -5.22
C GLU A 314 5.16 -21.46 -3.74
N GLN A 315 5.89 -22.46 -3.26
CA GLN A 315 6.43 -22.45 -1.89
C GLN A 315 7.68 -21.58 -1.86
N ARG A 316 7.81 -20.70 -0.85
CA ARG A 316 9.07 -19.98 -0.63
C ARG A 316 9.96 -20.79 0.30
N THR A 317 11.26 -20.74 0.01
CA THR A 317 12.30 -21.35 0.84
C THR A 317 13.18 -20.31 1.53
N ASP A 318 12.99 -19.03 1.25
CA ASP A 318 13.73 -17.92 1.85
C ASP A 318 12.92 -17.25 2.97
N PRO A 319 13.54 -16.85 4.11
CA PRO A 319 12.84 -16.37 5.31
C PRO A 319 12.35 -14.91 5.21
N PHE A 320 12.18 -14.37 4.00
CA PHE A 320 11.94 -12.94 3.77
C PHE A 320 10.67 -12.42 4.46
N LEU A 321 9.57 -13.18 4.45
CA LEU A 321 8.33 -12.70 5.10
C LEU A 321 8.45 -12.76 6.62
N MET A 322 9.18 -13.75 7.15
CA MET A 322 9.49 -13.83 8.57
C MET A 322 10.32 -12.61 9.03
N GLU A 323 11.28 -12.16 8.22
CA GLU A 323 12.04 -10.93 8.50
C GLU A 323 11.14 -9.70 8.55
N ILE A 324 10.21 -9.56 7.60
CA ILE A 324 9.23 -8.46 7.58
C ILE A 324 8.35 -8.47 8.84
N LEU A 325 7.84 -9.65 9.23
CA LEU A 325 7.03 -9.80 10.45
C LEU A 325 7.85 -9.55 11.72
N THR A 326 9.11 -9.93 11.74
CA THR A 326 10.01 -9.62 12.87
C THR A 326 10.26 -8.12 12.96
N LEU A 327 10.51 -7.46 11.82
CA LEU A 327 10.82 -6.04 11.77
C LEU A 327 9.62 -5.15 12.12
N TYR A 328 8.41 -5.50 11.65
CA TYR A 328 7.22 -4.65 11.80
C TYR A 328 6.07 -5.26 12.58
N GLY A 329 5.93 -6.59 12.58
CA GLY A 329 4.81 -7.34 13.15
C GLY A 329 4.82 -7.49 14.67
N PRO A 330 3.81 -8.17 15.24
CA PRO A 330 3.74 -8.41 16.68
C PRO A 330 4.98 -9.18 17.17
N THR A 331 5.53 -8.78 18.31
CA THR A 331 6.55 -9.55 19.02
C THR A 331 6.01 -10.97 19.25
N PRO A 332 6.81 -12.04 19.09
CA PRO A 332 6.35 -13.40 19.34
C PRO A 332 5.65 -13.48 20.70
N LEU A 333 4.36 -13.85 20.71
CA LEU A 333 3.63 -14.15 21.93
C LEU A 333 4.23 -15.43 22.49
N ASN A 334 5.14 -15.32 23.46
CA ASN A 334 5.76 -16.40 24.22
C ASN A 334 5.86 -17.73 23.47
N SER A 335 6.92 -17.93 22.69
CA SER A 335 7.43 -19.30 22.55
C SER A 335 7.82 -19.73 23.95
N GLU A 336 7.12 -20.70 24.53
CA GLU A 336 7.68 -21.49 25.63
C GLU A 336 9.06 -21.94 25.16
N PHE A 337 10.09 -21.44 25.83
CA PHE A 337 11.46 -21.84 25.61
C PHE A 337 11.51 -23.36 25.71
N PHE A 338 11.71 -24.06 24.59
CA PHE A 338 12.35 -25.36 24.67
C PHE A 338 13.82 -25.09 24.97
N PRO A 339 14.36 -25.54 26.11
CA PRO A 339 15.79 -25.44 26.35
C PRO A 339 16.48 -26.47 25.45
N GLU A 340 17.05 -26.01 24.33
CA GLU A 340 18.04 -26.81 23.61
C GLU A 340 19.33 -26.84 24.42
N ASP A 341 19.88 -28.05 24.54
CA ASP A 341 21.05 -28.45 25.31
C ASP A 341 22.25 -27.48 25.10
N PRO A 342 22.87 -26.94 26.17
CA PRO A 342 23.98 -25.97 26.08
C PRO A 342 25.27 -26.50 25.43
N ARG A 343 25.27 -27.70 24.84
CA ARG A 343 26.48 -28.41 24.38
C ARG A 343 26.66 -28.50 22.87
N MET A 344 25.86 -27.78 22.09
CA MET A 344 26.05 -27.64 20.63
C MET A 344 26.15 -26.17 20.18
N ALA A 345 26.59 -25.28 21.06
CA ALA A 345 27.04 -23.93 20.69
C ALA A 345 28.56 -23.91 20.54
N ASP A 346 29.09 -24.73 19.64
CA ASP A 346 30.38 -24.49 19.02
C ASP A 346 30.19 -24.40 17.51
N MET A 347 29.71 -23.24 17.09
CA MET A 347 30.07 -22.70 15.79
C MET A 347 30.46 -21.24 16.00
N SER A 348 31.75 -21.04 16.17
CA SER A 348 32.44 -19.85 15.72
C SER A 348 32.08 -19.54 14.26
N GLN A 349 31.01 -18.79 14.05
CA GLN A 349 30.86 -17.93 12.89
C GLN A 349 30.68 -16.52 13.42
N HIS A 350 31.76 -15.75 13.37
CA HIS A 350 31.69 -14.30 13.38
C HIS A 350 30.78 -13.88 12.21
N PHE A 351 29.49 -13.70 12.48
CA PHE A 351 28.64 -12.89 11.62
C PHE A 351 29.15 -11.45 11.76
N LEU A 352 30.04 -11.05 10.87
CA LEU A 352 30.27 -9.64 10.57
C LEU A 352 28.94 -9.11 10.02
N PHE A 353 28.05 -8.66 10.90
CA PHE A 353 26.92 -7.86 10.48
C PHE A 353 27.49 -6.59 9.84
N ASP A 354 27.22 -6.40 8.54
CA ASP A 354 27.47 -5.12 7.88
C ASP A 354 26.70 -4.05 8.65
N GLU A 355 27.42 -3.14 9.30
CA GLU A 355 26.85 -2.03 10.08
C GLU A 355 26.04 -1.05 9.22
N ILE A 356 26.21 -1.09 7.90
CA ILE A 356 25.32 -0.45 6.93
C ILE A 356 24.54 -1.49 6.13
N GLN A 357 23.21 -1.43 6.24
CA GLN A 357 22.29 -2.15 5.36
C GLN A 357 21.81 -1.25 4.23
N THR A 358 21.81 -1.76 3.01
CA THR A 358 21.33 -1.03 1.82
C THR A 358 20.13 -1.75 1.23
N LEU A 359 19.11 -1.04 0.73
CA LEU A 359 18.02 -1.61 -0.05
C LEU A 359 17.94 -0.84 -1.38
N PRO A 360 18.24 -1.47 -2.53
CA PRO A 360 18.62 -2.88 -2.69
C PRO A 360 19.99 -3.24 -2.07
N ASN A 361 20.16 -4.53 -1.71
CA ASN A 361 21.34 -5.01 -0.95
C ASN A 361 22.65 -4.99 -1.76
N SER A 362 22.59 -5.21 -3.08
CA SER A 362 23.80 -5.43 -3.88
C SER A 362 23.72 -4.97 -5.33
N LYS A 363 22.52 -4.76 -5.89
CA LYS A 363 22.34 -4.40 -7.31
C LYS A 363 21.24 -3.37 -7.54
N ILE A 364 21.50 -2.45 -8.47
CA ILE A 364 20.55 -1.45 -9.00
C ILE A 364 20.39 -1.70 -10.50
N TYR A 365 19.16 -1.64 -10.99
CA TYR A 365 18.83 -1.79 -12.40
C TYR A 365 18.29 -0.48 -12.98
N PHE A 366 18.96 0.04 -14.00
CA PHE A 366 18.44 1.11 -14.84
C PHE A 366 17.80 0.53 -16.09
N ASN A 367 16.48 0.69 -16.23
CA ASN A 367 15.78 0.41 -17.47
C ASN A 367 15.85 1.66 -18.36
N VAL A 368 16.92 1.78 -19.15
CA VAL A 368 17.11 2.90 -20.07
C VAL A 368 16.18 2.73 -21.27
N PRO A 369 15.57 3.80 -21.83
CA PRO A 369 15.62 5.21 -21.44
C PRO A 369 14.58 5.63 -20.38
N PHE A 370 13.85 4.68 -19.79
CA PHE A 370 12.65 4.94 -18.99
C PHE A 370 12.94 5.42 -17.57
N ASN A 371 14.03 4.97 -16.95
CA ASN A 371 14.41 5.33 -15.58
C ASN A 371 15.70 6.16 -15.56
N ARG A 372 15.64 7.36 -14.97
CA ARG A 372 16.81 8.26 -14.80
C ARG A 372 17.33 8.35 -13.38
N SER A 373 16.55 7.89 -12.40
CA SER A 373 16.96 7.83 -11.00
C SER A 373 16.52 6.51 -10.38
N CYS A 374 17.34 5.97 -9.49
CA CYS A 374 17.00 4.90 -8.57
C CYS A 374 17.30 5.38 -7.15
N PHE A 375 16.63 4.81 -6.15
CA PHE A 375 16.86 5.14 -4.76
C PHE A 375 17.39 3.93 -4.00
N VAL A 376 18.50 4.13 -3.28
CA VAL A 376 19.05 3.16 -2.34
C VAL A 376 18.76 3.66 -0.95
N ARG A 377 18.00 2.90 -0.16
CA ARG A 377 17.87 3.17 1.27
C ARG A 377 19.11 2.66 1.97
N MET A 378 19.82 3.51 2.71
CA MET A 378 20.99 3.12 3.48
C MET A 378 20.71 3.32 4.97
N THR A 379 20.78 2.26 5.76
CA THR A 379 20.42 2.23 7.18
C THR A 379 21.65 1.88 8.01
N ASN A 380 21.94 2.68 9.03
CA ASN A 380 22.93 2.34 10.06
C ASN A 380 22.30 1.35 11.04
N VAL A 381 22.74 0.09 11.03
CA VAL A 381 22.27 -0.93 11.98
C VAL A 381 23.17 -1.09 13.19
N SER A 382 24.28 -0.34 13.25
CA SER A 382 25.15 -0.30 14.42
C SER A 382 24.55 0.49 15.58
N MET A 383 25.16 0.31 16.76
CA MET A 383 24.82 1.07 17.96
C MET A 383 25.54 2.43 18.05
N ASP A 384 26.42 2.73 17.09
CA ASP A 384 27.24 3.94 17.05
C ASP A 384 26.83 4.85 15.89
N SER A 385 27.06 6.16 16.03
CA SER A 385 26.91 7.08 14.91
C SER A 385 28.02 6.87 13.88
N ILE A 386 27.69 6.92 12.60
CA ILE A 386 28.66 6.73 11.51
C ILE A 386 28.69 7.94 10.58
N ALA A 387 29.86 8.21 10.00
CA ALA A 387 30.07 9.08 8.86
C ALA A 387 30.18 8.23 7.60
N PHE A 388 29.55 8.63 6.49
CA PHE A 388 29.63 7.90 5.23
C PHE A 388 29.93 8.80 4.04
N LYS A 389 30.49 8.21 2.98
CA LYS A 389 30.68 8.79 1.65
C LYS A 389 30.37 7.78 0.57
N ILE A 390 29.78 8.25 -0.51
CA ILE A 390 29.29 7.43 -1.61
C ILE A 390 29.84 8.00 -2.91
N ALA A 391 30.49 7.16 -3.71
CA ALA A 391 31.07 7.53 -4.98
C ALA A 391 30.69 6.53 -6.07
N SER A 392 30.52 7.00 -7.30
CA SER A 392 30.41 6.15 -8.49
C SER A 392 31.68 6.25 -9.31
N ASN A 393 32.05 5.16 -9.98
CA ASN A 393 33.09 5.18 -11.01
C ASN A 393 32.53 5.50 -12.42
N HIS A 394 31.23 5.73 -12.56
CA HIS A 394 30.59 6.06 -13.83
C HIS A 394 30.47 7.59 -13.98
N PRO A 395 30.93 8.18 -15.10
CA PRO A 395 30.98 9.64 -15.27
C PRO A 395 29.59 10.29 -15.27
N ASP A 396 28.57 9.57 -15.75
CA ASP A 396 27.22 10.12 -15.87
C ASP A 396 26.32 9.85 -14.65
N ILE A 397 26.81 9.12 -13.63
CA ILE A 397 26.04 8.83 -12.41
C ILE A 397 26.33 9.91 -11.36
N LYS A 398 25.28 10.62 -10.95
CA LYS A 398 25.28 11.49 -9.77
C LYS A 398 24.61 10.81 -8.59
N ILE A 399 25.14 11.07 -7.40
CA ILE A 399 24.67 10.48 -6.15
C ILE A 399 24.29 11.61 -5.19
N LEU A 400 23.10 11.53 -4.60
CA LEU A 400 22.59 12.53 -3.65
C LEU A 400 21.88 11.84 -2.46
N PRO A 401 22.31 12.06 -1.21
CA PRO A 401 23.53 12.76 -0.82
C PRO A 401 24.78 11.92 -1.11
N GLU A 402 25.88 12.58 -1.50
CA GLU A 402 27.19 11.92 -1.72
C GLU A 402 27.93 11.62 -0.42
N SER A 403 27.53 12.25 0.69
CA SER A 403 28.09 12.02 2.02
C SER A 403 27.11 12.44 3.11
N GLY A 404 27.32 11.97 4.32
CA GLY A 404 26.51 12.36 5.46
C GLY A 404 26.90 11.64 6.74
N ASN A 405 26.06 11.78 7.75
CA ASN A 405 26.14 11.02 8.99
C ASN A 405 24.81 10.29 9.26
N LEU A 406 24.89 9.16 9.95
CA LEU A 406 23.73 8.40 10.39
C LEU A 406 23.90 8.05 11.86
N ARG A 407 22.94 8.45 12.69
CA ARG A 407 22.81 7.97 14.06
C ARG A 407 22.45 6.47 14.09
N PRO A 408 22.61 5.81 15.25
CA PRO A 408 22.18 4.42 15.39
C PRO A 408 20.74 4.24 14.92
N HIS A 409 20.51 3.26 14.04
CA HIS A 409 19.20 2.93 13.45
C HIS A 409 18.58 4.01 12.53
N GLU A 410 19.33 5.07 12.22
CA GLU A 410 18.92 6.08 11.24
C GLU A 410 19.15 5.57 9.81
N PHE A 411 18.39 6.10 8.87
CA PHE A 411 18.58 5.80 7.45
C PHE A 411 18.51 7.06 6.59
N THR A 412 19.17 7.01 5.44
CA THR A 412 19.09 8.04 4.41
C THR A 412 18.70 7.41 3.06
N MET A 413 18.00 8.18 2.24
CA MET A 413 17.69 7.80 0.86
C MET A 413 18.76 8.39 -0.05
N VAL A 414 19.47 7.51 -0.74
CA VAL A 414 20.51 7.86 -1.70
C VAL A 414 19.90 7.78 -3.09
N GLU A 415 19.64 8.92 -3.72
CA GLU A 415 19.30 9.00 -5.12
C GLU A 415 20.55 8.74 -5.97
N VAL A 416 20.47 7.75 -6.84
CA VAL A 416 21.44 7.44 -7.88
C VAL A 416 20.82 7.85 -9.20
N LYS A 417 21.36 8.89 -9.84
CA LYS A 417 20.77 9.53 -11.01
C LYS A 417 21.72 9.52 -12.20
N ILE A 418 21.19 9.31 -13.41
CA ILE A 418 21.92 9.46 -14.68
C ILE A 418 21.59 10.83 -15.26
N ASP A 419 22.62 11.66 -15.45
CA ASP A 419 22.43 13.06 -15.86
C ASP A 419 22.33 13.27 -17.38
N GLU A 420 23.09 12.51 -18.18
CA GLU A 420 23.11 12.63 -19.64
C GLU A 420 22.92 11.28 -20.35
N PHE A 421 22.31 11.32 -21.54
CA PHE A 421 22.17 10.12 -22.39
C PHE A 421 23.54 9.75 -22.96
N SER A 422 24.25 8.85 -22.27
CA SER A 422 25.40 8.17 -22.84
C SER A 422 24.94 7.11 -23.84
N THR A 423 25.67 6.92 -24.92
CA THR A 423 25.46 5.78 -25.84
C THR A 423 26.13 4.50 -25.32
N ASN A 424 26.92 4.59 -24.25
CA ASN A 424 27.71 3.50 -23.69
C ASN A 424 27.33 3.25 -22.23
N TYR A 425 26.23 2.55 -22.01
CA TYR A 425 25.81 2.08 -20.69
C TYR A 425 26.61 0.83 -20.29
N ILE A 426 27.76 1.05 -19.65
CA ILE A 426 28.65 -0.01 -19.18
C ILE A 426 28.29 -0.31 -17.72
N PRO A 427 28.16 -1.59 -17.31
CA PRO A 427 27.99 -1.94 -15.91
C PRO A 427 29.01 -1.22 -15.01
N SER A 428 28.52 -0.61 -13.94
CA SER A 428 29.34 0.21 -13.04
C SER A 428 29.10 -0.16 -11.58
N GLN A 429 29.81 0.50 -10.67
CA GLN A 429 29.64 0.27 -9.24
C GLN A 429 29.55 1.59 -8.49
N ILE A 430 28.73 1.55 -7.45
CA ILE A 430 28.68 2.57 -6.42
C ILE A 430 29.38 2.02 -5.20
N LYS A 431 30.33 2.78 -4.69
CA LYS A 431 31.12 2.47 -3.50
C LYS A 431 30.61 3.32 -2.35
N ILE A 432 30.21 2.65 -1.27
CA ILE A 432 29.85 3.27 0.01
C ILE A 432 31.00 3.00 0.97
N GLU A 433 31.54 4.04 1.57
CA GLU A 433 32.57 3.98 2.60
C GLU A 433 32.05 4.63 3.88
N TRP A 434 32.35 4.03 5.03
CA TRP A 434 31.96 4.59 6.31
C TRP A 434 32.95 4.27 7.43
N THR A 435 32.87 5.07 8.47
CA THR A 435 33.60 4.93 9.73
C THR A 435 32.79 5.59 10.84
N ASP A 436 33.24 5.45 12.08
CA ASP A 436 32.53 5.99 13.24
C ASP A 436 32.56 7.54 13.19
N TRP A 437 31.45 8.18 13.53
CA TRP A 437 31.33 9.63 13.54
C TRP A 437 32.15 10.24 14.68
N ILE A 438 33.00 11.21 14.36
CA ILE A 438 33.81 11.93 15.34
C ILE A 438 33.27 13.36 15.47
N GLU A 439 32.69 13.67 16.64
CA GLU A 439 32.14 14.99 16.92
C GLU A 439 33.21 16.09 16.78
N GLY A 440 32.87 17.16 16.06
CA GLY A 440 33.76 18.31 15.83
C GLY A 440 34.70 18.20 14.63
N LYS A 441 34.67 17.11 13.86
CA LYS A 441 35.40 16.97 12.59
C LYS A 441 34.46 16.96 11.39
N SER A 442 34.90 17.46 10.25
CA SER A 442 34.18 17.35 8.98
C SER A 442 34.25 15.92 8.42
N ILE A 443 33.29 15.55 7.57
CA ILE A 443 33.24 14.21 6.96
C ILE A 443 34.49 13.91 6.12
N ASP A 444 35.00 14.91 5.38
CA ASP A 444 36.23 14.73 4.60
C ASP A 444 37.44 14.56 5.52
N GLU A 445 37.55 15.30 6.63
CA GLU A 445 38.64 15.08 7.61
C GLU A 445 38.56 13.71 8.31
N ILE A 446 37.35 13.19 8.52
CA ILE A 446 37.13 11.85 9.09
C ILE A 446 37.54 10.77 8.09
N LEU A 447 37.26 10.96 6.80
CA LEU A 447 37.51 9.97 5.75
C LEU A 447 38.89 10.07 5.07
N GLU A 448 39.61 11.19 5.25
CA GLU A 448 41.00 11.35 4.79
C GLU A 448 42.05 10.95 5.85
N ALA A 449 41.63 10.76 7.11
CA ALA A 449 42.52 10.23 8.14
C ALA A 449 42.92 8.77 7.83
N ASN A 450 44.16 8.34 8.11
CA ASN A 450 44.67 6.99 7.85
C ASN A 450 44.03 5.86 8.73
N GLY A 451 42.70 5.89 8.94
CA GLY A 451 41.95 4.98 9.79
C GLY A 451 41.43 3.72 9.08
N LEU A 452 40.87 2.80 9.88
CA LEU A 452 40.10 1.66 9.35
C LEU A 452 38.78 2.17 8.74
N PHE A 453 38.61 1.93 7.44
CA PHE A 453 37.35 2.19 6.73
C PHE A 453 36.62 0.90 6.44
N ARG A 454 35.30 0.91 6.66
CA ARG A 454 34.39 -0.12 6.20
C ARG A 454 33.88 0.28 4.81
N LYS A 455 33.66 -0.70 3.93
CA LYS A 455 33.27 -0.45 2.53
C LYS A 455 32.24 -1.45 2.03
N LYS A 456 31.33 -0.99 1.18
CA LYS A 456 30.31 -1.80 0.50
C LYS A 456 30.15 -1.34 -0.93
N ASN A 457 30.05 -2.29 -1.86
CA ASN A 457 29.86 -2.00 -3.28
C ASN A 457 28.46 -2.44 -3.71
N ILE A 458 27.77 -1.59 -4.45
CA ILE A 458 26.50 -1.88 -5.11
C ILE A 458 26.73 -1.83 -6.62
N PHE A 459 26.41 -2.92 -7.32
CA PHE A 459 26.52 -2.98 -8.77
C PHE A 459 25.37 -2.22 -9.43
N VAL A 460 25.68 -1.54 -10.53
CA VAL A 460 24.71 -0.84 -11.36
C VAL A 460 24.72 -1.49 -12.75
N GLU A 461 23.59 -2.09 -13.10
CA GLU A 461 23.36 -2.72 -14.40
C GLU A 461 22.35 -1.89 -15.21
N PHE A 462 22.55 -1.83 -16.52
CA PHE A 462 21.68 -1.13 -17.44
C PHE A 462 21.01 -2.15 -18.35
N ASN A 463 19.68 -2.22 -18.28
CA ASN A 463 18.88 -3.00 -19.23
C ASN A 463 18.67 -2.11 -20.46
N GLN A 464 19.20 -2.56 -21.60
CA GLN A 464 19.03 -1.92 -22.92
C GLN A 464 17.72 -2.33 -23.59
#